data_AF-A0A2A3N2H8-F1
#
_entry.id   AF-A0A2A3N2H8-F1
#
_cell.length_a   1.000
_cell.length_b   1.000
_cell.length_c   1.000
_cell.angle_alpha   90.00
_cell.angle_beta   90.00
_cell.angle_gamma   90.00
#
_symmetry.space_group_name_H-M   'P 1'
#
loop_
_entity.id
_entity.type
_entity.pdbx_description
1 polymer ?
#
loop_
_entity_poly.entity_id
_entity_poly.type
_entity_poly.pdbx_seq_one_letter_code
_entity_poly.pdbx_strand_id
1 'polypeptide(L)'
;MFGDMMGMMGKLKETQQKIEEAKARLNHVLVDEIAADGSVKVTITANREIKSIQINEALLEDKEALEDYLIITLNKAIAKATELNELELANVAKQGLPFNF
;
A
#
# COMPACT_ATOMS: atom_id res chain seq x y z
N MET A 1 -33.85 15.13 -14.27
CA MET A 1 -33.77 13.65 -14.33
C MET A 1 -32.76 13.14 -15.37
N PHE A 2 -32.91 13.38 -16.68
CA PHE A 2 -31.91 12.93 -17.67
C PHE A 2 -30.57 13.70 -17.62
N GLY A 3 -30.61 15.02 -17.40
CA GLY A 3 -29.40 15.84 -17.22
C GLY A 3 -28.60 15.49 -15.97
N ASP A 4 -29.28 15.19 -14.86
CA ASP A 4 -28.65 14.80 -13.59
C ASP A 4 -27.96 13.43 -13.70
N MET A 5 -28.55 12.49 -14.46
CA MET A 5 -27.94 11.18 -14.72
C MET A 5 -26.69 11.27 -15.62
N MET A 6 -26.71 12.13 -16.64
CA MET A 6 -25.54 12.33 -17.52
C MET A 6 -24.38 13.01 -16.79
N GLY A 7 -24.67 14.02 -15.94
CA GLY A 7 -23.66 14.67 -15.09
C GLY A 7 -23.06 13.73 -14.04
N MET A 8 -23.88 12.83 -13.48
CA MET A 8 -23.42 11.79 -12.56
C MET A 8 -22.50 10.77 -13.25
N MET A 9 -22.84 10.33 -14.47
CA MET A 9 -22.01 9.40 -15.24
C MET A 9 -20.64 9.98 -15.60
N GLY A 10 -20.57 11.29 -15.87
CA GLY A 10 -19.30 12.00 -16.10
C GLY A 10 -18.38 11.98 -14.88
N LYS A 11 -18.90 12.38 -13.71
CA LYS A 11 -18.13 12.37 -12.45
C LYS A 11 -17.67 10.96 -12.04
N LEU A 12 -18.48 9.93 -12.29
CA LEU A 12 -18.09 8.55 -12.03
C LEU A 12 -16.91 8.11 -12.90
N LYS A 13 -16.90 8.48 -14.21
CA LYS A 13 -15.77 8.19 -15.10
C LYS A 13 -14.50 8.91 -14.67
N GLU A 14 -14.59 10.18 -14.30
CA GLU A 14 -13.44 10.94 -13.80
C GLU A 14 -12.88 10.34 -12.50
N THR A 15 -13.76 9.94 -11.59
CA THR A 15 -13.37 9.28 -10.33
C THR A 15 -12.68 7.95 -10.61
N GLN A 16 -13.21 7.15 -11.54
CA GLN A 16 -12.62 5.90 -11.95
C GLN A 16 -11.20 6.09 -12.51
N GLN A 17 -11.00 7.10 -13.37
CA GLN A 17 -9.68 7.43 -13.90
C GLN A 17 -8.70 7.82 -12.77
N LYS A 18 -9.13 8.69 -11.84
CA LYS A 18 -8.29 9.09 -10.70
C LYS A 18 -7.91 7.91 -9.80
N ILE A 19 -8.80 6.93 -9.63
CA ILE A 19 -8.51 5.70 -8.87
C ILE A 19 -7.41 4.90 -9.57
N GLU A 20 -7.49 4.73 -10.89
CA GLU A 20 -6.45 4.01 -11.64
C GLU A 20 -5.10 4.74 -11.61
N GLU A 21 -5.11 6.07 -11.73
CA GLU A 21 -3.91 6.89 -11.56
C GLU A 21 -3.32 6.76 -10.15
N ALA A 22 -4.17 6.72 -9.11
CA ALA A 22 -3.74 6.53 -7.73
C ALA A 22 -3.10 5.15 -7.52
N LYS A 23 -3.72 4.07 -8.03
CA LYS A 23 -3.12 2.73 -8.02
C LYS A 23 -1.75 2.71 -8.68
N ALA A 24 -1.60 3.40 -9.82
CA ALA A 24 -0.32 3.52 -10.50
C ALA A 24 0.73 4.23 -9.63
N ARG A 25 0.36 5.34 -8.95
CA ARG A 25 1.26 6.03 -8.01
C ARG A 25 1.72 5.12 -6.86
N LEU A 26 0.84 4.27 -6.33
CA LEU A 26 1.14 3.38 -5.20
C LEU A 26 2.23 2.33 -5.53
N ASN A 27 2.49 2.05 -6.81
CA ASN A 27 3.63 1.23 -7.22
C ASN A 27 5.00 1.87 -6.94
N HIS A 28 5.03 3.19 -6.75
CA HIS A 28 6.26 3.97 -6.56
C HIS A 28 6.44 4.46 -5.13
N VAL A 29 5.39 4.39 -4.30
CA VAL A 29 5.47 4.74 -2.88
C VAL A 29 6.15 3.61 -2.14
N LEU A 30 7.35 3.84 -1.61
CA LEU A 30 8.11 2.87 -0.83
C LEU A 30 7.80 2.99 0.67
N VAL A 31 7.70 1.84 1.32
CA VAL A 31 7.45 1.66 2.74
C VAL A 31 8.54 0.75 3.27
N ASP A 32 9.24 1.22 4.30
CA ASP A 32 10.23 0.43 5.00
C ASP A 32 9.66 -0.10 6.32
N GLU A 33 9.94 -1.37 6.61
CA GLU A 33 9.71 -1.99 7.92
C GLU A 33 10.99 -2.65 8.39
N ILE A 34 11.31 -2.46 9.67
CA ILE A 34 12.52 -2.99 10.29
C ILE A 34 12.10 -3.78 11.53
N ALA A 35 12.68 -4.97 11.69
CA ALA A 35 12.56 -5.75 12.91
C ALA A 35 13.01 -4.93 14.13
N ALA A 36 12.45 -5.22 15.31
CA ALA A 36 12.69 -4.42 16.52
C ALA A 36 14.18 -4.37 16.93
N ASP A 37 14.94 -5.40 16.59
CA ASP A 37 16.36 -5.56 16.85
C ASP A 37 17.24 -5.11 15.66
N GLY A 38 16.64 -4.64 14.56
CA GLY A 38 17.35 -4.24 13.35
C GLY A 38 17.88 -5.39 12.49
N SER A 39 17.55 -6.64 12.82
CA SER A 39 18.11 -7.83 12.16
C SER A 39 17.55 -8.07 10.75
N VAL A 40 16.33 -7.62 10.48
CA VAL A 40 15.67 -7.71 9.18
C VAL A 40 15.11 -6.33 8.79
N LYS A 41 15.34 -5.92 7.55
CA LYS A 41 14.70 -4.76 6.92
C LYS A 41 13.99 -5.19 5.64
N VAL A 42 12.72 -4.83 5.50
CA VAL A 42 11.91 -5.05 4.30
C VAL A 42 11.53 -3.71 3.70
N THR A 43 11.73 -3.55 2.39
CA THR A 43 11.18 -2.44 1.61
C THR A 43 10.09 -2.99 0.70
N ILE A 44 8.89 -2.44 0.80
CA ILE A 44 7.69 -2.84 0.04
C ILE A 44 7.05 -1.59 -0.59
N THR A 45 6.37 -1.73 -1.71
CA THR A 45 5.54 -0.64 -2.25
C THR A 45 4.21 -0.54 -1.50
N ALA A 46 3.54 0.60 -1.55
CA ALA A 46 2.16 0.72 -1.08
C ALA A 46 1.17 -0.12 -1.90
N ASN A 47 1.57 -0.67 -3.06
CA ASN A 47 0.81 -1.69 -3.78
C ASN A 47 1.22 -3.14 -3.41
N ARG A 48 1.95 -3.30 -2.30
CA ARG A 48 2.34 -4.59 -1.70
C ARG A 48 3.30 -5.43 -2.55
N GLU A 49 4.15 -4.77 -3.32
CA GLU A 49 5.24 -5.42 -4.03
C GLU A 49 6.54 -5.27 -3.23
N ILE A 50 7.14 -6.38 -2.80
CA ILE A 50 8.42 -6.36 -2.07
C ILE A 50 9.54 -6.00 -3.04
N LYS A 51 10.36 -5.00 -2.67
CA LYS A 51 11.47 -4.50 -3.48
C LYS A 51 12.84 -4.92 -2.95
N SER A 52 12.99 -5.04 -1.63
CA SER A 52 14.21 -5.57 -1.04
C SER A 52 13.98 -6.16 0.34
N ILE A 53 14.83 -7.13 0.69
CA ILE A 53 14.95 -7.68 2.03
C ILE A 53 16.44 -7.65 2.38
N GLN A 54 16.78 -7.06 3.52
CA GLN A 54 18.13 -7.07 4.09
C GLN A 54 18.09 -7.87 5.39
N ILE A 55 19.07 -8.75 5.58
CA ILE A 55 19.14 -9.69 6.70
C ILE A 55 20.55 -9.58 7.30
N ASN A 56 20.63 -9.46 8.62
CA ASN A 56 21.89 -9.51 9.35
C ASN A 56 22.48 -10.93 9.27
N GLU A 57 23.80 -11.03 9.02
CA GLU A 57 24.51 -12.31 8.90
C GLU A 57 24.33 -13.22 10.12
N ALA A 58 24.17 -12.68 11.32
CA ALA A 58 23.94 -13.47 12.53
C ALA A 58 22.68 -14.35 12.47
N LEU A 59 21.65 -13.93 11.71
CA LEU A 59 20.44 -14.75 11.51
C LEU A 59 20.66 -15.93 10.55
N LEU A 60 21.75 -15.94 9.77
CA LEU A 60 22.01 -17.05 8.85
C LEU A 60 22.47 -18.32 9.56
N GLU A 61 22.95 -18.19 10.80
CA GLU A 61 23.37 -19.32 11.65
C GLU A 61 22.19 -20.00 12.35
N ASP A 62 21.07 -19.31 12.50
CA ASP A 62 19.84 -19.80 13.12
C ASP A 62 18.65 -19.64 12.17
N LYS A 63 18.38 -20.73 11.44
CA LYS A 63 17.30 -20.78 10.46
C LYS A 63 15.92 -20.50 11.08
N GLU A 64 15.65 -21.01 12.27
CA GLU A 64 14.33 -20.89 12.91
C GLU A 64 14.08 -19.44 13.30
N ALA A 65 15.08 -18.79 13.90
CA ALA A 65 15.03 -17.36 14.20
C ALA A 65 14.83 -16.52 12.92
N LEU A 66 15.56 -16.82 11.84
CA LEU A 66 15.41 -16.11 10.57
C LEU A 66 13.98 -16.21 10.01
N GLU A 67 13.39 -17.41 10.02
CA GLU A 67 12.02 -17.63 9.55
C GLU A 67 11.02 -16.80 10.38
N ASP A 68 11.16 -16.80 11.71
CA ASP A 68 10.30 -16.02 12.61
C ASP A 68 10.41 -14.51 12.37
N TYR A 69 11.64 -13.98 12.29
CA TYR A 69 11.85 -12.56 12.05
C TYR A 69 11.33 -12.12 10.67
N LEU A 70 11.49 -12.95 9.63
CA LEU A 70 10.93 -12.68 8.31
C LEU A 70 9.41 -12.63 8.36
N ILE A 71 8.75 -13.62 8.96
CA ILE A 71 7.28 -13.66 9.06
C ILE A 71 6.76 -12.41 9.76
N ILE A 72 7.34 -12.05 10.91
CA ILE A 72 6.91 -10.89 11.69
C ILE A 72 7.10 -9.59 10.89
N THR A 73 8.28 -9.40 10.30
CA THR A 73 8.64 -8.14 9.63
C THR A 73 7.90 -7.98 8.31
N LEU A 74 7.74 -9.06 7.52
CA LEU A 74 6.97 -9.04 6.27
C LEU A 74 5.50 -8.75 6.52
N ASN A 75 4.87 -9.38 7.51
CA ASN A 75 3.48 -9.13 7.83
C ASN A 75 3.23 -7.68 8.26
N LYS A 76 4.15 -7.10 9.07
CA LYS A 76 4.09 -5.69 9.44
C LYS A 76 4.25 -4.76 8.22
N ALA A 77 5.20 -5.07 7.33
CA ALA A 77 5.39 -4.30 6.10
C ALA A 77 4.12 -4.32 5.22
N ILE A 78 3.52 -5.51 5.04
CA ILE A 78 2.28 -5.69 4.27
C ILE A 78 1.11 -4.94 4.92
N ALA A 79 0.99 -4.98 6.25
CA ALA A 79 -0.05 -4.26 6.98
C ALA A 79 0.08 -2.74 6.77
N LYS A 80 1.28 -2.18 6.94
CA LYS A 80 1.55 -0.75 6.69
C LYS A 80 1.29 -0.35 5.24
N ALA A 81 1.73 -1.17 4.28
CA ALA A 81 1.46 -0.93 2.87
C ALA A 81 -0.05 -0.95 2.56
N THR A 82 -0.80 -1.87 3.19
CA THR A 82 -2.27 -1.98 3.04
C THR A 82 -2.95 -0.72 3.58
N GLU A 83 -2.57 -0.27 4.78
CA GLU A 83 -3.13 0.96 5.38
C GLU A 83 -2.91 2.18 4.48
N LEU A 84 -1.69 2.36 3.97
CA LEU A 84 -1.38 3.48 3.05
C LEU A 84 -2.16 3.37 1.73
N ASN A 85 -2.34 2.16 1.21
CA ASN A 85 -3.14 1.91 0.01
C ASN A 85 -4.59 2.35 0.21
N GLU A 86 -5.21 1.89 1.31
CA GLU A 86 -6.59 2.18 1.65
C GLU A 86 -6.81 3.67 1.90
N LEU A 87 -5.88 4.34 2.59
CA LEU A 87 -5.93 5.78 2.82
C LEU A 87 -5.89 6.57 1.51
N GLU A 88 -4.98 6.25 0.60
CA GLU A 88 -4.86 6.95 -0.69
C GLU A 88 -6.13 6.74 -1.54
N LEU A 89 -6.61 5.49 -1.65
CA LEU A 89 -7.82 5.19 -2.43
C LEU A 89 -9.07 5.84 -1.82
N ALA A 90 -9.19 5.86 -0.49
CA ALA A 90 -10.29 6.54 0.20
C ALA A 90 -10.25 8.05 -0.04
N ASN A 91 -9.05 8.66 -0.04
CA ASN A 91 -8.89 10.09 -0.34
C ASN A 91 -9.32 10.42 -1.77
N VAL A 92 -8.91 9.60 -2.74
CA VAL A 92 -9.32 9.79 -4.15
C VAL A 92 -10.82 9.57 -4.33
N ALA A 93 -11.40 8.55 -3.68
CA ALA A 93 -12.84 8.31 -3.75
C ALA A 93 -13.65 9.48 -3.15
N LYS A 94 -13.24 10.03 -2.00
CA LYS A 94 -13.88 11.20 -1.38
C LYS A 94 -13.89 12.42 -2.31
N GLN A 95 -12.81 12.66 -3.05
CA GLN A 95 -12.72 13.78 -3.99
C GLN A 95 -13.59 13.61 -5.24
N GLY A 96 -13.97 12.37 -5.56
CA GLY A 96 -14.75 12.03 -6.76
C GLY A 96 -16.26 11.94 -6.54
N LEU A 97 -16.70 11.75 -5.29
CA LEU A 97 -18.12 11.62 -4.98
C LEU A 97 -18.83 12.98 -5.11
N PRO A 98 -20.03 13.02 -5.74
CA PRO A 98 -20.78 14.26 -5.96
C PRO A 98 -21.35 14.88 -4.68
N PHE A 99 -21.30 14.14 -3.57
CA PHE A 99 -21.68 14.59 -2.24
C PHE A 99 -20.42 14.56 -1.39
N ASN A 100 -19.82 15.72 -1.16
CA ASN A 100 -18.84 15.87 -0.09
C ASN A 100 -19.54 15.48 1.22
N PHE A 101 -19.01 14.50 1.93
CA PHE A 101 -19.34 14.25 3.33
C PHE A 101 -18.54 15.21 4.22
#